data_AF-S8BTE7-F1
#
_entry.id   AF-S8BTE7-F1
#
_cell.length_a   1.000
_cell.length_b   1.000
_cell.length_c   1.000
_cell.angle_alpha   90.00
_cell.angle_beta   90.00
_cell.angle_gamma   90.00
#
_symmetry.space_group_name_H-M   'P 1'
#
loop_
_entity.id
_entity.type
_entity.pdbx_description
1 polymer ?
#
loop_
_entity_poly.entity_id
_entity_poly.type
_entity_poly.pdbx_seq_one_letter_code
_entity_poly.pdbx_strand_id
1 'polypeptide(L)'
;VNLTSIQTSSNGIWLGDNPLDYAFPLLIIQTILIILLSRTLAFLFKPLRQPRVVAEILGGILLGPSALGRWEGFSNGVFPKWSTPILESVANMGLIFFLFLIGMELDLGSIRRNGRRAAAIGISGIGATFGIGAAVALAFRRTIDAGSRASYVTYAIFMGVAMSITAFPVLARILAELELLKTRVGETAMAAAALNDVVAWIFLALVVALVGN
;
A
#
# COMPACT_ATOMS: atom_id res chain seq x y z
N VAL A 1 -3.26 -20.40 -18.24
CA VAL A 1 -4.70 -20.08 -18.41
C VAL A 1 -4.80 -18.95 -19.40
N ASN A 2 -5.40 -19.17 -20.57
CA ASN A 2 -5.65 -18.10 -21.54
C ASN A 2 -6.70 -17.14 -20.95
N LEU A 3 -6.36 -15.86 -20.76
CA LEU A 3 -7.27 -14.85 -20.21
C LEU A 3 -8.53 -14.64 -21.07
N THR A 4 -8.49 -15.08 -22.32
CA THR A 4 -9.58 -14.97 -23.30
C THR A 4 -10.72 -15.99 -23.13
N SER A 5 -10.60 -16.97 -22.22
CA SER A 5 -11.64 -17.97 -21.97
C SER A 5 -12.40 -17.79 -20.66
N ILE A 6 -12.12 -16.74 -19.88
CA ILE A 6 -12.75 -16.53 -18.58
C ILE A 6 -14.10 -15.86 -18.79
N GLN A 7 -15.17 -16.58 -18.46
CA GLN A 7 -16.53 -16.07 -18.55
C GLN A 7 -16.82 -15.08 -17.42
N THR A 8 -17.53 -14.00 -17.74
CA THR A 8 -17.82 -12.93 -16.78
C THR A 8 -18.92 -13.31 -15.80
N SER A 9 -19.97 -13.97 -16.28
CA SER A 9 -21.16 -14.36 -15.52
C SER A 9 -21.37 -15.87 -15.50
N SER A 10 -21.70 -16.41 -14.32
CA SER A 10 -22.15 -17.80 -14.14
C SER A 10 -23.65 -17.90 -14.35
N ASN A 11 -24.13 -19.02 -14.91
CA ASN A 11 -25.58 -19.29 -14.97
C ASN A 11 -26.13 -19.79 -13.62
N GLY A 12 -25.25 -20.05 -12.65
CA GLY A 12 -25.56 -20.37 -11.26
C GLY A 12 -25.24 -21.81 -10.89
N ILE A 13 -25.02 -22.03 -9.58
CA ILE A 13 -24.68 -23.35 -9.00
C ILE A 13 -25.74 -24.41 -9.33
N TRP A 14 -27.00 -24.00 -9.44
CA TRP A 14 -28.13 -24.88 -9.76
C TRP A 14 -28.05 -25.49 -11.16
N LEU A 15 -27.30 -24.87 -12.07
CA LEU A 15 -27.04 -25.38 -13.43
C LEU A 15 -25.74 -26.17 -13.54
N GLY A 16 -25.05 -26.40 -12.41
CA GLY A 16 -23.78 -27.14 -12.36
C GLY A 16 -22.53 -26.28 -12.55
N ASP A 17 -22.68 -24.98 -12.73
CA ASP A 17 -21.54 -24.04 -12.85
C ASP A 17 -20.90 -23.81 -11.48
N ASN A 18 -19.57 -23.90 -11.40
CA ASN A 18 -18.83 -23.48 -10.21
C ASN A 18 -18.59 -21.96 -10.26
N PRO A 19 -19.14 -21.15 -9.33
CA PRO A 19 -19.02 -19.69 -9.36
C PRO A 19 -17.58 -19.20 -9.22
N LEU A 20 -16.66 -20.02 -8.71
CA LEU A 20 -15.25 -19.67 -8.56
C LEU A 20 -14.51 -19.58 -9.90
N ASP A 21 -15.05 -20.17 -10.96
CA ASP A 21 -14.44 -20.16 -12.29
C ASP A 21 -14.79 -18.89 -13.10
N TYR A 22 -15.65 -18.02 -12.54
CA TYR A 22 -16.19 -16.84 -13.20
C TYR A 22 -15.72 -15.56 -12.54
N ALA A 23 -15.47 -14.52 -13.34
CA ALA A 23 -14.88 -13.28 -12.85
C ALA A 23 -15.74 -12.54 -11.80
N PHE A 24 -17.03 -12.28 -12.09
CA PHE A 24 -17.88 -11.50 -11.18
C PHE A 24 -18.24 -12.23 -9.88
N PRO A 25 -18.71 -13.49 -9.90
CA PRO A 25 -19.06 -14.19 -8.68
C PRO A 25 -17.85 -14.40 -7.77
N LEU A 26 -16.69 -14.73 -8.34
CA LEU A 26 -15.44 -14.84 -7.59
C LEU A 26 -15.06 -13.51 -6.94
N LEU A 27 -15.12 -12.39 -7.66
CA LEU A 27 -14.83 -11.07 -7.12
C LEU A 27 -15.75 -10.71 -5.94
N ILE A 28 -17.04 -11.04 -6.03
CA ILE A 28 -18.00 -10.83 -4.93
C ILE A 28 -17.61 -11.67 -3.72
N ILE A 29 -17.30 -12.95 -3.90
CA ILE A 29 -16.86 -13.85 -2.82
C ILE A 29 -15.58 -13.35 -2.18
N GLN A 30 -14.58 -12.97 -2.98
CA GLN A 30 -13.32 -12.38 -2.51
C GLN A 30 -13.58 -11.11 -1.68
N THR A 31 -14.43 -10.21 -2.17
CA THR A 31 -14.76 -8.95 -1.49
C THR A 31 -15.48 -9.20 -0.16
N ILE A 32 -16.47 -10.10 -0.13
CA ILE A 32 -17.18 -10.48 1.10
C ILE A 32 -16.18 -11.04 2.11
N LEU A 33 -15.30 -11.94 1.68
CA LEU A 33 -14.32 -12.59 2.53
C LEU A 33 -13.29 -11.60 3.09
N ILE A 34 -12.79 -10.67 2.26
CA ILE A 34 -11.89 -9.57 2.69
C ILE A 34 -12.60 -8.67 3.71
N ILE A 35 -13.83 -8.24 3.46
CA ILE A 35 -14.58 -7.35 4.35
C ILE A 35 -14.91 -8.06 5.66
N LEU A 36 -15.37 -9.31 5.61
CA LEU A 36 -15.73 -10.08 6.79
C LEU A 36 -14.51 -10.29 7.69
N LEU A 37 -13.39 -10.74 7.13
CA LEU A 37 -12.19 -10.98 7.91
C LEU A 37 -11.65 -9.67 8.52
N SER A 38 -11.52 -8.62 7.71
CA SER A 38 -10.98 -7.35 8.18
C SER A 38 -11.86 -6.72 9.28
N ARG A 39 -13.19 -6.80 9.16
CA ARG A 39 -14.11 -6.32 10.20
C ARG A 39 -14.04 -7.16 11.46
N THR A 40 -13.95 -8.48 11.36
CA THR A 40 -13.79 -9.35 12.52
C THR A 40 -12.48 -9.05 13.24
N LEU A 41 -11.37 -8.88 12.52
CA LEU A 41 -10.08 -8.49 13.11
C LEU A 41 -10.15 -7.10 13.74
N ALA A 42 -10.79 -6.13 13.10
CA ALA A 42 -10.95 -4.79 13.64
C ALA A 42 -11.78 -4.80 14.94
N PHE A 43 -12.80 -5.65 15.01
CA PHE A 43 -13.59 -5.86 16.22
C PHE A 43 -12.75 -6.49 17.35
N LEU A 44 -11.97 -7.53 17.03
CA LEU A 44 -11.09 -8.20 17.99
C LEU A 44 -9.96 -7.28 18.49
N PHE A 45 -9.43 -6.41 17.66
CA PHE A 45 -8.37 -5.46 18.03
C PHE A 45 -8.89 -4.14 18.60
N LYS A 46 -10.21 -3.95 18.69
CA LYS A 46 -10.81 -2.76 19.32
C LYS A 46 -10.26 -2.46 20.74
N PRO A 47 -10.04 -3.45 21.63
CA PRO A 47 -9.45 -3.20 22.95
C PRO A 47 -8.01 -2.67 22.88
N LEU A 48 -7.26 -2.96 21.81
CA LEU A 48 -5.88 -2.55 21.61
C LEU A 48 -5.73 -1.11 21.08
N ARG A 49 -6.84 -0.41 20.81
CA ARG A 49 -6.87 0.97 20.30
C ARG A 49 -6.05 1.16 19.01
N GLN A 50 -6.01 0.14 18.17
CA GLN A 50 -5.34 0.21 16.87
C GLN A 50 -6.26 0.85 15.82
N PRO A 51 -5.74 1.68 14.90
CA PRO A 51 -6.49 2.13 13.72
C PRO A 51 -6.97 0.93 12.88
N ARG A 52 -8.16 1.03 12.28
CA ARG A 52 -8.76 -0.06 11.47
C ARG A 52 -7.87 -0.50 10.32
N VAL A 53 -7.10 0.42 9.74
CA VAL A 53 -6.15 0.09 8.66
C VAL A 53 -5.15 -1.00 9.07
N VAL A 54 -4.77 -1.10 10.35
CA VAL A 54 -3.89 -2.16 10.85
C VAL A 54 -4.56 -3.52 10.76
N ALA A 55 -5.83 -3.61 11.16
CA ALA A 55 -6.61 -4.85 11.07
C ALA A 55 -6.85 -5.29 9.61
N GLU A 56 -6.99 -4.34 8.69
CA GLU A 56 -7.13 -4.63 7.26
C GLU A 56 -5.83 -5.14 6.64
N ILE A 57 -4.69 -4.52 6.97
CA ILE A 57 -3.37 -5.01 6.55
C ILE A 57 -3.14 -6.42 7.07
N LEU A 58 -3.45 -6.68 8.35
CA LEU A 58 -3.36 -8.02 8.93
C LEU A 58 -4.32 -9.01 8.26
N GLY A 59 -5.53 -8.58 7.91
CA GLY A 59 -6.47 -9.36 7.11
C GLY A 59 -5.88 -9.76 5.77
N GLY A 60 -5.28 -8.81 5.05
CA GLY A 60 -4.56 -9.08 3.81
C GLY A 60 -3.40 -10.06 3.97
N ILE A 61 -2.59 -9.92 5.02
CA ILE A 61 -1.48 -10.84 5.34
C ILE A 61 -2.02 -12.26 5.63
N LEU A 62 -3.13 -12.37 6.38
CA LEU A 62 -3.75 -13.65 6.70
C LEU A 62 -4.35 -14.35 5.47
N LEU A 63 -4.99 -13.60 4.57
CA LEU A 63 -5.55 -14.12 3.33
C LEU A 63 -4.48 -14.42 2.28
N GLY A 64 -3.38 -13.69 2.33
CA GLY A 64 -2.27 -13.80 1.40
C GLY A 64 -1.42 -15.05 1.59
N PRO A 65 -0.35 -15.19 0.80
CA PRO A 65 0.56 -16.34 0.83
C PRO A 65 1.35 -16.45 2.14
N SER A 66 1.27 -15.47 3.03
CA SER A 66 1.91 -15.52 4.35
C SER A 66 1.20 -16.48 5.31
N ALA A 67 -0.11 -16.73 5.14
CA ALA A 67 -0.89 -17.67 5.96
C ALA A 67 -1.82 -18.55 5.12
N LEU A 68 -3.10 -18.17 4.93
CA LEU A 68 -4.11 -19.03 4.29
C LEU A 68 -3.79 -19.31 2.82
N GLY A 69 -3.16 -18.36 2.11
CA GLY A 69 -2.70 -18.54 0.74
C GLY A 69 -1.56 -19.57 0.57
N ARG A 70 -1.02 -20.12 1.66
CA ARG A 70 -0.08 -21.27 1.60
C ARG A 70 -0.78 -22.58 1.26
N TRP A 71 -2.09 -22.66 1.53
CA TRP A 71 -2.87 -23.83 1.18
C TRP A 71 -3.32 -23.72 -0.27
N GLU A 72 -2.82 -24.62 -1.13
CA GLU A 72 -3.06 -24.59 -2.58
C GLU A 72 -4.54 -24.64 -2.94
N GLY A 73 -5.36 -25.38 -2.17
CA GLY A 73 -6.81 -25.43 -2.39
C GLY A 73 -7.50 -24.07 -2.21
N PHE A 74 -7.09 -23.31 -1.19
CA PHE A 74 -7.61 -21.96 -0.95
C PHE A 74 -7.07 -20.94 -1.96
N SER A 75 -5.76 -20.99 -2.22
CA SER A 75 -5.11 -20.09 -3.16
C SER A 75 -5.64 -20.26 -4.58
N ASN A 76 -5.74 -21.48 -5.09
CA ASN A 76 -6.25 -21.74 -6.44
C ASN A 76 -7.78 -21.59 -6.53
N GLY A 77 -8.52 -21.81 -5.45
CA GLY A 77 -9.98 -21.69 -5.45
C GLY A 77 -10.47 -20.24 -5.28
N VAL A 78 -9.98 -19.54 -4.26
CA VAL A 78 -10.50 -18.22 -3.86
C VAL A 78 -9.65 -17.07 -4.38
N PHE A 79 -8.33 -17.23 -4.50
CA PHE A 79 -7.42 -16.19 -4.98
C PHE A 79 -6.54 -16.64 -6.16
N PRO A 80 -7.12 -17.20 -7.24
CA PRO A 80 -6.33 -17.67 -8.36
C PRO A 80 -5.62 -16.51 -9.03
N LYS A 81 -4.40 -16.75 -9.53
CA LYS A 81 -3.51 -15.73 -10.13
C LYS A 81 -4.16 -14.91 -11.26
N TRP A 82 -5.13 -15.48 -11.97
CA TRP A 82 -5.85 -14.78 -13.05
C TRP A 82 -6.82 -13.72 -12.53
N SER A 83 -7.32 -13.86 -11.30
CA SER A 83 -8.27 -12.93 -10.68
C SER A 83 -7.59 -11.72 -10.03
N THR A 84 -6.29 -11.82 -9.73
CA THR A 84 -5.52 -10.77 -9.06
C THR A 84 -5.61 -9.41 -9.78
N PRO A 85 -5.41 -9.31 -11.12
CA PRO A 85 -5.53 -8.02 -11.81
C PRO A 85 -6.93 -7.40 -11.75
N ILE A 86 -7.98 -8.24 -11.69
CA ILE A 86 -9.37 -7.79 -11.56
C ILE A 86 -9.59 -7.19 -10.18
N LEU A 87 -9.17 -7.89 -9.14
CA LEU A 87 -9.25 -7.42 -7.76
C LEU A 87 -8.43 -6.14 -7.56
N GLU A 88 -7.22 -6.08 -8.11
CA GLU A 88 -6.36 -4.89 -8.07
C GLU A 88 -6.99 -3.69 -8.77
N SER A 89 -7.63 -3.90 -9.92
CA SER A 89 -8.32 -2.83 -10.64
C SER A 89 -9.43 -2.21 -9.80
N VAL A 90 -10.26 -3.05 -9.16
CA VAL A 90 -11.34 -2.58 -8.27
C VAL A 90 -10.77 -1.91 -7.01
N ALA A 91 -9.72 -2.48 -6.42
CA ALA A 91 -9.04 -1.90 -5.26
C ALA A 91 -8.44 -0.52 -5.57
N ASN A 92 -7.82 -0.36 -6.74
CA ASN A 92 -7.26 0.91 -7.20
C ASN A 92 -8.35 1.96 -7.43
N MET A 93 -9.49 1.58 -8.01
CA MET A 93 -10.65 2.49 -8.11
C MET A 93 -11.14 2.93 -6.72
N GLY A 94 -11.27 1.99 -5.78
CA GLY A 94 -11.63 2.29 -4.40
C GLY A 94 -10.65 3.23 -3.71
N LEU A 95 -9.35 3.02 -3.92
CA LEU A 95 -8.29 3.89 -3.40
C LEU A 95 -8.35 5.29 -3.99
N ILE A 96 -8.59 5.44 -5.29
CA ILE A 96 -8.74 6.74 -5.95
C ILE A 96 -9.93 7.50 -5.38
N PHE A 97 -11.10 6.85 -5.24
CA PHE A 97 -12.27 7.49 -4.63
C PHE A 97 -12.03 7.86 -3.18
N PHE A 98 -11.35 7.00 -2.42
CA PHE A 98 -10.99 7.27 -1.04
C PHE A 98 -10.07 8.49 -0.92
N LEU A 99 -9.02 8.57 -1.74
CA LEU A 99 -8.11 9.72 -1.77
C LEU A 99 -8.80 11.00 -2.22
N PHE A 100 -9.75 10.91 -3.15
CA PHE A 100 -10.57 12.04 -3.55
C PHE A 100 -11.43 12.57 -2.40
N LEU A 101 -12.08 11.68 -1.63
CA LEU A 101 -12.86 12.06 -0.45
C LEU A 101 -11.99 12.77 0.60
N ILE A 102 -10.81 12.22 0.91
CA ILE A 102 -9.86 12.89 1.80
C ILE A 102 -9.47 14.25 1.23
N GLY A 103 -9.16 14.33 -0.07
CA GLY A 103 -8.81 15.57 -0.75
C GLY A 103 -9.86 16.67 -0.57
N MET A 104 -11.16 16.31 -0.58
CA MET A 104 -12.25 17.24 -0.32
C MET A 104 -12.37 17.66 1.15
N GLU A 105 -11.90 16.85 2.10
CA GLU A 105 -11.92 17.17 3.53
C GLU A 105 -10.72 18.05 3.96
N LEU A 106 -9.66 18.09 3.15
CA LEU A 106 -8.45 18.85 3.42
C LEU A 106 -8.61 20.34 3.10
N ASP A 107 -8.21 21.18 4.06
CA ASP A 107 -8.05 22.63 3.84
C ASP A 107 -6.71 22.92 3.13
N LEU A 108 -6.76 23.04 1.81
CA LEU A 108 -5.61 23.39 0.97
C LEU A 108 -5.01 24.76 1.33
N GLY A 109 -5.82 25.69 1.85
CA GLY A 109 -5.36 27.00 2.30
C GLY A 109 -4.45 26.89 3.52
N SER A 110 -4.84 26.05 4.48
CA SER A 110 -4.03 25.78 5.67
C SER A 110 -2.73 25.04 5.34
N ILE A 111 -2.78 24.05 4.44
CA ILE A 111 -1.61 23.35 3.90
C ILE A 111 -0.62 24.34 3.26
N ARG A 112 -1.12 25.25 2.41
CA ARG A 112 -0.28 26.25 1.73
C ARG A 112 0.35 27.22 2.72
N ARG A 113 -0.39 27.68 3.74
CA ARG A 113 0.11 28.59 4.79
C ARG A 113 1.22 27.94 5.62
N ASN A 114 1.07 26.65 5.95
CA ASN A 114 2.04 25.90 6.74
C ASN A 114 3.15 25.25 5.89
N GLY A 115 3.10 25.40 4.56
CA GLY A 115 3.93 24.69 3.60
C GLY A 115 5.44 24.82 3.83
N ARG A 116 5.94 25.98 4.27
CA ARG A 116 7.38 26.15 4.58
C ARG A 116 7.83 25.29 5.76
N ARG A 117 7.02 25.23 6.82
CA ARG A 117 7.33 24.39 8.00
C ARG A 117 7.19 22.92 7.65
N ALA A 118 6.14 22.56 6.91
CA ALA A 118 5.92 21.22 6.41
C ALA A 118 7.07 20.74 5.50
N ALA A 119 7.57 21.60 4.60
CA ALA A 119 8.72 21.30 3.75
C ALA A 119 10.00 21.07 4.55
N ALA A 120 10.26 21.91 5.56
CA ALA A 120 11.42 21.71 6.44
C ALA A 120 11.34 20.37 7.18
N ILE A 121 10.15 20.00 7.68
CA ILE A 121 9.90 18.70 8.34
C ILE A 121 10.05 17.54 7.34
N GLY A 122 9.45 17.65 6.15
CA GLY A 122 9.50 16.62 5.12
C GLY A 122 10.91 16.35 4.62
N ILE A 123 11.64 17.42 4.23
CA ILE A 123 13.02 17.32 3.73
C ILE A 123 13.97 16.81 4.80
N SER A 124 13.85 17.29 6.05
CA SER A 124 14.69 16.78 7.15
C SER A 124 14.39 15.32 7.46
N GLY A 125 13.11 14.92 7.44
CA GLY A 125 12.69 13.53 7.62
C GLY A 125 13.22 12.62 6.52
N ILE A 126 13.08 13.02 5.25
CA ILE A 126 13.61 12.28 4.10
C ILE A 126 15.13 12.20 4.17
N GLY A 127 15.81 13.32 4.39
CA GLY A 127 17.28 13.35 4.47
C GLY A 127 17.82 12.47 5.59
N ALA A 128 17.21 12.51 6.77
CA ALA A 128 17.60 11.69 7.91
C ALA A 128 17.36 10.19 7.65
N THR A 129 16.17 9.81 7.17
CA THR A 129 15.84 8.39 6.90
C THR A 129 16.63 7.83 5.72
N PHE A 130 16.89 8.65 4.70
CA PHE A 130 17.77 8.30 3.59
C PHE A 130 19.20 8.05 4.07
N GLY A 131 19.74 8.95 4.92
CA GLY A 131 21.06 8.78 5.51
C GLY A 131 21.17 7.50 6.34
N ILE A 132 20.13 7.17 7.11
CA ILE A 132 20.05 5.90 7.85
C ILE A 132 20.00 4.71 6.88
N GLY A 133 19.18 4.75 5.84
CA GLY A 133 19.10 3.68 4.84
C GLY A 133 20.43 3.43 4.12
N ALA A 134 21.15 4.51 3.76
CA ALA A 134 22.49 4.43 3.19
C ALA A 134 23.53 3.88 4.19
N ALA A 135 23.42 4.27 5.47
CA ALA A 135 24.27 3.73 6.53
C ALA A 135 24.02 2.24 6.77
N VAL A 136 22.76 1.79 6.72
CA VAL A 136 22.39 0.37 6.76
C VAL A 136 23.01 -0.36 5.58
N ALA A 137 22.94 0.20 4.36
CA ALA A 137 23.60 -0.40 3.20
C ALA A 137 25.13 -0.58 3.41
N LEU A 138 25.78 0.41 4.05
CA LEU A 138 27.21 0.34 4.43
C LEU A 138 27.50 -0.71 5.50
N ALA A 139 26.64 -0.84 6.51
CA ALA A 139 26.79 -1.86 7.54
C ALA A 139 26.68 -3.28 6.98
N PHE A 140 25.76 -3.50 6.04
CA PHE A 140 25.54 -4.81 5.40
C PHE A 140 26.39 -5.07 4.15
N ARG A 141 27.32 -4.16 3.84
CA ARG A 141 28.21 -4.26 2.67
C ARG A 141 29.01 -5.56 2.60
N ARG A 142 29.35 -6.16 3.74
CA ARG A 142 30.15 -7.40 3.80
C ARG A 142 29.31 -8.67 3.64
N THR A 143 27.99 -8.59 3.83
CA THR A 143 27.08 -9.73 3.78
C THR A 143 26.42 -9.87 2.41
N ILE A 144 26.46 -8.80 1.61
CA ILE A 144 25.86 -8.73 0.28
C ILE A 144 27.01 -8.72 -0.74
N ASP A 145 27.13 -9.79 -1.52
CA ASP A 145 28.04 -9.87 -2.67
C ASP A 145 27.53 -8.98 -3.81
N ALA A 146 27.57 -7.66 -3.61
CA ALA A 146 27.38 -6.68 -4.67
C ALA A 146 28.68 -6.63 -5.48
N GLY A 147 28.80 -7.52 -6.47
CA GLY A 147 30.05 -7.81 -7.18
C GLY A 147 30.83 -6.59 -7.71
N SER A 148 30.17 -5.49 -8.07
CA SER A 148 30.83 -4.25 -8.56
C SER A 148 30.56 -3.03 -7.67
N ARG A 149 31.53 -2.08 -7.64
CA ARG A 149 31.39 -0.81 -6.90
C ARG A 149 30.21 0.04 -7.39
N ALA A 150 29.87 -0.03 -8.68
CA ALA A 150 28.71 0.64 -9.26
C ALA A 150 27.39 0.04 -8.75
N SER A 151 27.30 -1.30 -8.72
CA SER A 151 26.14 -2.02 -8.17
C SER A 151 25.90 -1.69 -6.69
N TYR A 152 26.99 -1.51 -5.93
CA TYR A 152 26.91 -1.12 -4.53
C TYR A 152 26.36 0.30 -4.31
N VAL A 153 26.74 1.26 -5.16
CA VAL A 153 26.20 2.64 -5.08
C VAL A 153 24.71 2.65 -5.41
N THR A 154 24.29 1.92 -6.44
CA THR A 154 22.88 1.73 -6.77
C THR A 154 22.11 1.08 -5.62
N TYR A 155 22.69 0.08 -4.95
CA TYR A 155 22.09 -0.54 -3.77
C TYR A 155 21.95 0.44 -2.59
N ALA A 156 22.98 1.25 -2.30
CA ALA A 156 22.93 2.22 -1.22
C ALA A 156 21.90 3.33 -1.47
N ILE A 157 21.79 3.81 -2.72
CA ILE A 157 20.75 4.76 -3.13
C ILE A 157 19.37 4.10 -3.04
N PHE A 158 19.22 2.87 -3.53
CA PHE A 158 17.97 2.11 -3.42
C PHE A 158 17.53 1.98 -1.97
N MET A 159 18.42 1.58 -1.06
CA MET A 159 18.10 1.46 0.37
C MET A 159 17.76 2.80 1.02
N GLY A 160 18.51 3.86 0.70
CA GLY A 160 18.20 5.21 1.17
C GLY A 160 16.81 5.68 0.71
N VAL A 161 16.48 5.47 -0.56
CA VAL A 161 15.15 5.79 -1.10
C VAL A 161 14.08 4.91 -0.43
N ALA A 162 14.25 3.60 -0.39
CA ALA A 162 13.27 2.66 0.16
C ALA A 162 12.94 2.96 1.63
N MET A 163 13.90 3.41 2.44
CA MET A 163 13.67 3.77 3.85
C MET A 163 13.08 5.17 4.05
N SER A 164 13.11 6.05 3.05
CA SER A 164 12.68 7.45 3.18
C SER A 164 11.27 7.74 2.64
N ILE A 165 10.68 6.81 1.89
CA ILE A 165 9.33 6.96 1.34
C ILE A 165 8.28 6.72 2.42
N THR A 166 7.32 7.63 2.52
CA THR A 166 6.16 7.53 3.41
C THR A 166 4.88 7.51 2.59
N ALA A 167 3.95 6.59 2.88
CA ALA A 167 2.69 6.48 2.15
C ALA A 167 1.66 7.53 2.63
N PHE A 168 1.46 8.59 1.83
CA PHE A 168 0.44 9.61 2.08
C PHE A 168 -0.99 9.04 2.31
N PRO A 169 -1.49 8.07 1.50
CA PRO A 169 -2.86 7.56 1.65
C PRO A 169 -3.14 6.93 3.02
N VAL A 170 -2.16 6.20 3.56
CA VAL A 170 -2.28 5.51 4.84
C VAL A 170 -2.28 6.52 5.99
N LEU A 171 -1.39 7.51 5.95
CA LEU A 171 -1.36 8.57 6.97
C LEU A 171 -2.68 9.36 6.97
N ALA A 172 -3.13 9.78 5.79
CA ALA A 172 -4.36 10.54 5.63
C ALA A 172 -5.57 9.79 6.20
N ARG A 173 -5.63 8.49 5.94
CA ARG A 173 -6.63 7.60 6.50
C ARG A 173 -6.59 7.52 8.03
N ILE A 174 -5.41 7.33 8.61
CA ILE A 174 -5.26 7.23 10.07
C ILE A 174 -5.68 8.55 10.72
N LEU A 175 -5.27 9.69 10.18
CA LEU A 175 -5.66 10.99 10.70
C LEU A 175 -7.15 11.26 10.56
N ALA A 176 -7.78 10.81 9.46
CA ALA A 176 -9.23 10.91 9.27
C ALA A 176 -9.98 10.06 10.31
N GLU A 177 -9.56 8.82 10.50
CA GLU A 177 -10.17 7.88 11.43
C GLU A 177 -10.04 8.33 12.90
N LEU A 178 -8.92 8.98 13.23
CA LEU A 178 -8.68 9.55 14.57
C LEU A 178 -9.25 10.97 14.73
N GLU A 179 -9.97 11.51 13.74
CA GLU A 179 -10.51 12.88 13.72
C GLU A 179 -9.44 13.98 13.92
N LEU A 180 -8.20 13.69 13.52
CA LEU A 180 -7.04 14.58 13.70
C LEU A 180 -6.75 15.48 12.48
N LEU A 181 -7.42 15.27 11.34
CA LEU A 181 -7.15 15.99 10.08
C LEU A 181 -7.17 17.52 10.23
N LYS A 182 -8.09 18.05 11.04
CA LYS A 182 -8.29 19.50 11.22
C LYS A 182 -7.44 20.11 12.34
N THR A 183 -6.60 19.29 12.99
CA THR A 183 -5.68 19.79 14.03
C THR A 183 -4.43 20.38 13.39
N ARG A 184 -3.75 21.30 14.07
CA ARG A 184 -2.48 21.89 13.57
C ARG A 184 -1.43 20.82 13.26
N VAL A 185 -1.38 19.76 14.06
CA VAL A 185 -0.47 18.62 13.86
C VAL A 185 -0.89 17.84 12.61
N GLY A 186 -2.18 17.55 12.46
CA GLY A 186 -2.73 16.88 11.28
C GLY A 186 -2.50 17.65 9.99
N GLU A 187 -2.79 18.96 9.96
CA GLU A 187 -2.55 19.82 8.80
C GLU A 187 -1.07 19.86 8.40
N THR A 188 -0.17 20.00 9.39
CA THR A 188 1.27 20.04 9.14
C THR A 188 1.80 18.68 8.66
N ALA A 189 1.32 17.58 9.26
CA ALA A 189 1.67 16.22 8.86
C ALA A 189 1.17 15.89 7.45
N MET A 190 -0.06 16.28 7.11
CA MET A 190 -0.63 16.11 5.76
C MET A 190 0.13 16.91 4.71
N ALA A 191 0.47 18.16 5.01
CA ALA A 191 1.29 18.99 4.13
C ALA A 191 2.69 18.39 3.90
N ALA A 192 3.33 17.88 4.96
CA ALA A 192 4.65 17.25 4.87
C ALA A 192 4.58 15.93 4.09
N ALA A 193 3.58 15.10 4.34
CA ALA A 193 3.37 13.84 3.65
C ALA A 193 3.05 14.02 2.16
N ALA A 194 2.27 15.05 1.79
CA ALA A 194 2.00 15.36 0.39
C ALA A 194 3.28 15.78 -0.36
N LEU A 195 4.14 16.59 0.26
CA LEU A 195 5.45 16.94 -0.29
C LEU A 195 6.35 15.69 -0.41
N ASN A 196 6.35 14.85 0.61
CA ASN A 196 7.13 13.60 0.60
C ASN A 196 6.68 12.65 -0.50
N ASP A 197 5.37 12.56 -0.79
CA ASP A 197 4.84 11.71 -1.86
C ASP A 197 5.34 12.16 -3.24
N VAL A 198 5.37 13.47 -3.51
CA VAL A 198 5.96 14.03 -4.74
C VAL A 198 7.44 13.70 -4.84
N VAL A 199 8.20 13.86 -3.76
CA VAL A 199 9.64 13.51 -3.73
C VAL A 199 9.85 12.01 -3.91
N ALA A 200 8.97 11.17 -3.36
CA ALA A 200 9.03 9.72 -3.50
C ALA A 200 8.90 9.29 -4.96
N TRP A 201 8.02 9.91 -5.75
CA TRP A 201 7.91 9.64 -7.19
C TRP A 201 9.17 10.03 -7.96
N ILE A 202 9.81 11.14 -7.60
CA ILE A 202 11.10 11.57 -8.20
C ILE A 202 12.19 10.55 -7.86
N PHE A 203 12.29 10.12 -6.62
CA PHE A 203 13.27 9.11 -6.19
C PHE A 203 12.99 7.74 -6.80
N LEU A 204 11.73 7.34 -6.94
CA LEU A 204 11.36 6.10 -7.63
C LEU A 204 11.83 6.13 -9.09
N ALA A 205 11.57 7.23 -9.80
CA ALA A 205 12.05 7.42 -11.17
C ALA A 205 13.59 7.35 -11.26
N LEU A 206 14.29 7.99 -10.32
CA LEU A 206 15.76 7.93 -10.23
C LEU A 206 16.26 6.50 -10.05
N VAL A 207 15.69 5.75 -9.09
CA VAL A 207 16.07 4.36 -8.80
C VAL A 207 15.83 3.47 -10.02
N VAL A 208 14.67 3.59 -10.67
CA VAL A 208 14.36 2.82 -11.88
C VAL A 208 15.35 3.14 -13.01
N ALA A 209 15.69 4.42 -13.20
CA ALA A 209 16.69 4.82 -14.20
C ALA A 209 18.11 4.30 -13.90
N LEU A 210 18.49 4.20 -12.63
CA LEU A 210 19.80 3.68 -12.22
C LEU A 210 19.90 2.15 -12.25
N VAL A 211 18.79 1.44 -12.06
CA VAL A 211 18.73 -0.04 -12.14
C VAL A 211 18.54 -0.52 -13.58
N GLY A 212 17.84 0.25 -14.40
CA GLY A 212 17.60 -0.06 -15.81
C GLY A 212 18.78 0.20 -16.76
N ASN A 213 19.93 0.66 -16.24
CA ASN A 213 21.16 0.97 -16.97
C ASN A 213 22.30 0.05 -16.50
#